data_AF-A0A2G6R7W4-F1
#
_entry.id   AF-A0A2G6R7W4-F1
#
_cell.length_a   1.000
_cell.length_b   1.000
_cell.length_c   1.000
_cell.angle_alpha   90.00
_cell.angle_beta   90.00
_cell.angle_gamma   90.00
#
_symmetry.space_group_name_H-M   'P 1'
#
loop_
_entity.id
_entity.type
_entity.pdbx_description
1 polymer ?
#
loop_
_entity_poly.entity_id
_entity_poly.type
_entity_poly.pdbx_seq_one_letter_code
_entity_poly.pdbx_strand_id
1 'polypeptide(L)'
;MGVQKKDSTEEKILIAAQNVFTRKGMDGARMQSIADEAGINKALLHYYFRTKEKLFNAIFTKVFKRIYPNLMAMVNTEAPIETKIEKFVDTYINMLQDNPYLPSFLLKEMNRNANFIANIIHEHGVKLNEVFSMLTKEMDEGNIRKMDPREILINLLSLCIFPIATKPLITTMFFENDKVAYKQFIEDRKKTVTEFIINSIVIK
;
A
#
# COMPACT_ATOMS: atom_id res chain seq x y z
N MET A 1 28.93 4.48 -21.27
CA MET A 1 28.99 3.06 -20.81
C MET A 1 28.20 2.99 -19.51
N GLY A 2 27.04 2.33 -19.54
CA GLY A 2 26.12 2.29 -18.40
C GLY A 2 26.62 1.33 -17.31
N VAL A 3 26.69 1.82 -16.08
CA VAL A 3 26.98 0.99 -14.91
C VAL A 3 25.77 0.09 -14.68
N GLN A 4 25.89 -1.20 -15.04
CA GLN A 4 24.99 -2.24 -14.52
C GLN A 4 25.14 -2.26 -13.01
N LYS A 5 24.14 -1.74 -12.29
CA LYS A 5 24.08 -1.83 -10.84
C LYS A 5 23.89 -3.31 -10.48
N LYS A 6 24.96 -3.98 -10.04
CA LYS A 6 24.86 -5.33 -9.47
C LYS A 6 23.98 -5.21 -8.23
N ASP A 7 22.80 -5.84 -8.24
CA ASP A 7 21.95 -5.95 -7.05
C ASP A 7 22.78 -6.55 -5.91
N SER A 8 22.75 -5.90 -4.75
CA SER A 8 23.46 -6.39 -3.56
C SER A 8 22.90 -7.75 -3.14
N THR A 9 23.69 -8.56 -2.42
CA THR A 9 23.19 -9.83 -1.85
C THR A 9 21.94 -9.61 -0.99
N GLU A 10 21.88 -8.50 -0.27
CA GLU A 10 20.71 -8.08 0.49
C GLU A 10 19.48 -7.88 -0.42
N GLU A 11 19.63 -7.19 -1.55
CA GLU A 11 18.54 -6.96 -2.49
C GLU A 11 18.03 -8.25 -3.12
N LYS A 12 18.93 -9.18 -3.46
CA LYS A 12 18.55 -10.54 -3.92
C LYS A 12 17.74 -11.29 -2.87
N ILE A 13 18.16 -11.21 -1.60
CA ILE A 13 17.43 -11.82 -0.49
C ILE A 13 16.02 -11.20 -0.37
N LEU A 14 15.90 -9.88 -0.43
CA LEU A 14 14.62 -9.18 -0.30
C LEU A 14 13.65 -9.57 -1.43
N ILE A 15 14.14 -9.64 -2.67
CA ILE A 15 13.35 -10.06 -3.84
C ILE A 15 12.87 -11.52 -3.68
N ALA A 16 13.78 -12.43 -3.33
CA ALA A 16 13.45 -13.83 -3.09
C ALA A 16 12.42 -13.99 -1.98
N ALA A 17 12.60 -13.27 -0.88
CA ALA A 17 11.68 -13.28 0.25
C ALA A 17 10.30 -12.76 -0.14
N GLN A 18 10.22 -11.66 -0.89
CA GLN A 18 8.96 -11.12 -1.40
C GLN A 18 8.19 -12.15 -2.23
N ASN A 19 8.88 -12.85 -3.13
CA ASN A 19 8.28 -13.91 -3.95
C ASN A 19 7.76 -15.06 -3.09
N VAL A 20 8.55 -15.54 -2.13
CA VAL A 20 8.16 -16.64 -1.25
C VAL A 20 6.99 -16.25 -0.35
N PHE A 21 7.00 -15.04 0.24
CA PHE A 21 5.91 -14.53 1.07
C PHE A 21 4.62 -14.36 0.27
N THR A 22 4.71 -13.88 -0.97
CA THR A 22 3.55 -13.74 -1.85
C THR A 22 2.91 -15.11 -2.14
N ARG A 23 3.72 -16.13 -2.45
CA ARG A 23 3.22 -17.47 -2.80
C ARG A 23 2.72 -18.26 -1.60
N LYS A 24 3.39 -18.16 -0.44
CA LYS A 24 3.16 -19.04 0.71
C LYS A 24 2.55 -18.34 1.93
N GLY A 25 2.42 -17.01 1.91
CA GLY A 25 2.19 -16.21 3.11
C GLY A 25 3.39 -16.25 4.06
N MET A 26 3.31 -15.47 5.14
CA MET A 26 4.37 -15.46 6.15
C MET A 26 4.49 -16.78 6.90
N ASP A 27 3.38 -17.45 7.28
CA ASP A 27 3.45 -18.71 8.03
C ASP A 27 4.06 -19.86 7.21
N GLY A 28 3.65 -19.98 5.95
CA GLY A 28 4.16 -21.00 5.03
C GLY A 28 5.57 -20.72 4.50
N ALA A 29 6.07 -19.49 4.63
CA ALA A 29 7.42 -19.15 4.25
C ALA A 29 8.44 -19.66 5.27
N ARG A 30 9.34 -20.55 4.81
CA ARG A 30 10.49 -21.02 5.59
C ARG A 30 11.74 -20.26 5.14
N MET A 31 12.61 -19.92 6.10
CA MET A 31 13.92 -19.29 5.80
C MET A 31 14.74 -20.10 4.79
N GLN A 32 14.66 -21.44 4.83
CA GLN A 32 15.32 -22.29 3.84
C GLN A 32 14.81 -22.02 2.42
N SER A 33 13.49 -21.99 2.21
CA SER A 33 12.91 -21.73 0.88
C SER A 33 13.28 -20.36 0.32
N ILE A 34 13.51 -19.37 1.20
CA ILE A 34 13.97 -18.04 0.79
C ILE A 34 15.43 -18.07 0.37
N ALA A 35 16.28 -18.78 1.11
CA ALA A 35 17.68 -18.95 0.76
C ALA A 35 17.83 -19.68 -0.59
N ASP A 36 17.03 -20.73 -0.80
CA ASP A 36 16.99 -21.50 -2.05
C ASP A 36 16.56 -20.60 -3.23
N GLU A 37 15.49 -19.81 -3.08
CA GLU A 37 15.02 -18.86 -4.09
C GLU A 37 16.06 -17.76 -4.39
N ALA A 38 16.80 -17.31 -3.37
CA ALA A 38 17.87 -16.31 -3.52
C ALA A 38 19.18 -16.90 -4.10
N GLY A 39 19.29 -18.22 -4.23
CA GLY A 39 20.51 -18.89 -4.66
C GLY A 39 21.67 -18.75 -3.66
N ILE A 40 21.36 -18.65 -2.37
CA ILE A 40 22.36 -18.54 -1.29
C ILE A 40 22.17 -19.63 -0.23
N ASN A 41 23.17 -19.84 0.61
CA ASN A 41 23.00 -20.72 1.76
C ASN A 41 22.23 -20.03 2.91
N LYS A 42 21.57 -20.83 3.75
CA LYS A 42 20.76 -20.34 4.86
C LYS A 42 21.55 -19.58 5.93
N ALA A 43 22.83 -19.90 6.13
CA ALA A 43 23.67 -19.19 7.09
C ALA A 43 23.91 -17.74 6.64
N LEU A 44 24.16 -17.52 5.34
CA LEU A 44 24.28 -16.19 4.76
C LEU A 44 22.97 -15.42 4.85
N LEU A 45 21.82 -16.07 4.62
CA LEU A 45 20.52 -15.45 4.85
C LEU A 45 20.37 -14.97 6.31
N HIS A 46 20.69 -15.81 7.30
CA HIS A 46 20.61 -15.43 8.71
C HIS A 46 21.61 -14.34 9.12
N TYR A 47 22.76 -14.26 8.44
CA TYR A 47 23.73 -13.17 8.63
C TYR A 47 23.11 -11.82 8.28
N TYR A 48 22.41 -11.71 7.14
CA TYR A 48 21.70 -10.47 6.77
C TYR A 48 20.41 -10.28 7.57
N PHE A 49 19.59 -11.32 7.70
CA PHE A 49 18.28 -11.26 8.33
C PHE A 49 18.09 -12.39 9.33
N ARG A 50 18.33 -12.07 10.60
CA ARG A 50 18.29 -13.04 11.70
C ARG A 50 16.96 -13.79 11.81
N THR A 51 15.83 -13.13 11.52
CA THR A 51 14.49 -13.74 11.60
C THR A 51 13.64 -13.40 10.38
N LYS A 52 12.60 -14.19 10.18
CA LYS A 52 11.63 -14.02 9.09
C LYS A 52 10.86 -12.70 9.22
N GLU A 53 10.56 -12.28 10.44
CA GLU A 53 9.89 -11.02 10.77
C GLU A 53 10.77 -9.82 10.43
N LYS A 54 12.08 -9.89 10.69
CA LYS A 54 13.01 -8.82 10.29
C LYS A 54 13.09 -8.69 8.77
N LEU A 55 13.13 -9.82 8.08
CA LEU A 55 13.14 -9.85 6.62
C LEU A 55 11.84 -9.27 6.04
N PHE A 56 10.70 -9.63 6.62
CA PHE A 56 9.41 -9.02 6.28
C PHE A 56 9.43 -7.51 6.53
N ASN A 57 9.83 -7.06 7.73
CA ASN A 57 9.88 -5.63 8.05
C ASN A 57 10.74 -4.89 7.02
N ALA A 58 11.94 -5.39 6.69
CA ALA A 58 12.80 -4.78 5.68
C ALA A 58 12.16 -4.62 4.29
N ILE A 59 11.37 -5.60 3.83
CA ILE A 59 10.62 -5.49 2.56
C ILE A 59 9.61 -4.34 2.65
N PHE A 60 8.81 -4.31 3.72
CA PHE A 60 7.81 -3.25 3.90
C PHE A 60 8.44 -1.89 4.12
N THR A 61 9.55 -1.82 4.83
CA THR A 61 10.34 -0.60 4.99
C THR A 61 10.68 0.01 3.64
N LYS A 62 11.16 -0.80 2.69
CA LYS A 62 11.51 -0.32 1.35
C LYS A 62 10.30 0.25 0.60
N VAL A 63 9.16 -0.42 0.72
CA VAL A 63 7.88 0.00 0.13
C VAL A 63 7.41 1.31 0.78
N PHE A 64 7.21 1.32 2.10
CA PHE A 64 6.70 2.49 2.82
C PHE A 64 7.64 3.70 2.72
N LYS A 65 8.97 3.54 2.80
CA LYS A 65 9.92 4.66 2.63
C LYS A 65 9.80 5.35 1.27
N ARG A 66 9.51 4.59 0.20
CA ARG A 66 9.34 5.16 -1.15
C ARG A 66 8.01 5.88 -1.32
N ILE A 67 6.96 5.34 -0.70
CA ILE A 67 5.58 5.71 -0.98
C ILE A 67 5.07 6.78 0.00
N TYR A 68 5.41 6.63 1.27
CA TYR A 68 4.87 7.42 2.36
C TYR A 68 5.10 8.93 2.18
N PRO A 69 6.32 9.42 1.81
CA PRO A 69 6.53 10.85 1.61
C PRO A 69 5.61 11.43 0.53
N ASN A 70 5.35 10.68 -0.54
CA ASN A 70 4.49 11.13 -1.64
C ASN A 70 3.01 11.16 -1.23
N LEU A 71 2.54 10.18 -0.44
CA LEU A 71 1.16 10.17 0.05
C LEU A 71 0.89 11.31 1.04
N MET A 72 1.87 11.67 1.87
CA MET A 72 1.71 12.71 2.88
C MET A 72 2.14 14.11 2.45
N ALA A 73 2.76 14.25 1.27
CA ALA A 73 3.22 15.53 0.75
C ALA A 73 2.10 16.59 0.72
N MET A 74 0.84 16.18 0.52
CA MET A 74 -0.31 17.08 0.40
C MET A 74 -1.00 17.40 1.73
N VAL A 75 -0.82 16.59 2.77
CA VAL A 75 -1.58 16.70 4.04
C VAL A 75 -1.37 18.06 4.69
N ASN A 76 -0.14 18.56 4.68
CA ASN A 76 0.23 19.82 5.34
C ASN A 76 0.30 21.02 4.37
N THR A 77 -0.28 20.90 3.17
CA THR A 77 -0.35 22.00 2.18
C THR A 77 -1.61 22.83 2.36
N GLU A 78 -1.60 24.06 1.84
CA GLU A 78 -2.78 24.95 1.77
C GLU A 78 -3.69 24.64 0.57
N ALA A 79 -3.44 23.55 -0.16
CA ALA A 79 -4.29 23.16 -1.28
C ALA A 79 -5.72 22.83 -0.79
N PRO A 80 -6.76 23.09 -1.61
CA PRO A 80 -8.12 22.66 -1.31
C PRO A 80 -8.22 21.16 -1.04
N ILE A 81 -9.18 20.77 -0.19
CA ILE A 81 -9.38 19.37 0.21
C ILE A 81 -9.65 18.45 -0.99
N GLU A 82 -10.32 18.96 -2.02
CA GLU A 82 -10.58 18.27 -3.28
C GLU A 82 -9.29 17.88 -3.98
N THR A 83 -8.36 18.83 -4.11
CA THR A 83 -7.03 18.63 -4.71
C THR A 83 -6.20 17.64 -3.89
N LYS A 84 -6.28 17.72 -2.55
CA LYS A 84 -5.62 16.77 -1.65
C LYS A 84 -6.14 15.35 -1.87
N ILE A 85 -7.46 15.17 -1.97
CA ILE A 85 -8.10 13.87 -2.21
C ILE A 85 -7.73 13.32 -3.58
N GLU A 86 -7.85 14.13 -4.63
CA GLU A 86 -7.48 13.74 -6.00
C GLU A 86 -6.04 13.24 -6.05
N LYS A 87 -5.11 14.01 -5.47
CA LYS A 87 -3.70 13.65 -5.49
C LYS A 87 -3.40 12.41 -4.65
N PHE A 88 -4.09 12.25 -3.52
CA PHE A 88 -3.99 11.05 -2.71
C PHE A 88 -4.47 9.81 -3.49
N VAL A 89 -5.66 9.87 -4.10
CA VAL A 89 -6.24 8.75 -4.85
C VAL A 89 -5.34 8.34 -6.02
N ASP A 90 -4.86 9.30 -6.81
CA ASP A 90 -3.93 9.03 -7.91
C ASP A 90 -2.65 8.35 -7.41
N THR A 91 -1.99 8.96 -6.42
CA THR A 91 -0.72 8.45 -5.87
C THR A 91 -0.91 7.06 -5.26
N TYR A 92 -2.02 6.85 -4.55
CA TYR A 92 -2.31 5.60 -3.86
C TYR A 92 -2.67 4.48 -4.83
N ILE A 93 -3.53 4.73 -5.82
CA ILE A 93 -3.89 3.72 -6.83
C ILE A 93 -2.67 3.35 -7.69
N ASN A 94 -1.88 4.31 -8.15
CA ASN A 94 -0.63 4.04 -8.89
C ASN A 94 0.30 3.13 -8.07
N MET A 95 0.46 3.43 -6.79
CA MET A 95 1.26 2.62 -5.89
C MET A 95 0.75 1.18 -5.77
N LEU A 96 -0.56 0.98 -5.62
CA LEU A 96 -1.15 -0.36 -5.53
C LEU A 96 -0.98 -1.13 -6.85
N GLN A 97 -1.06 -0.45 -8.00
CA GLN A 97 -0.85 -1.06 -9.33
C GLN A 97 0.62 -1.44 -9.59
N ASP A 98 1.57 -0.60 -9.17
CA ASP A 98 3.00 -0.85 -9.28
C ASP A 98 3.48 -1.99 -8.38
N ASN A 99 2.70 -2.31 -7.35
CA ASN A 99 3.02 -3.33 -6.35
C ASN A 99 1.84 -4.31 -6.19
N PRO A 100 1.41 -5.03 -7.25
CA PRO A 100 0.12 -5.71 -7.30
C PRO A 100 -0.05 -6.85 -6.28
N TYR A 101 1.04 -7.34 -5.70
CA TYR A 101 1.02 -8.36 -4.65
C TYR A 101 0.79 -7.79 -3.25
N LEU A 102 1.15 -6.52 -3.05
CA LEU A 102 1.11 -5.83 -1.77
C LEU A 102 -0.30 -5.77 -1.16
N PRO A 103 -1.38 -5.44 -1.91
CA PRO A 103 -2.69 -5.24 -1.32
C PRO A 103 -3.30 -6.54 -0.77
N SER A 104 -3.30 -7.62 -1.55
CA SER A 104 -3.82 -8.92 -1.13
C SER A 104 -3.01 -9.51 0.02
N PHE A 105 -1.69 -9.29 0.01
CA PHE A 105 -0.81 -9.75 1.07
C PHE A 105 -0.99 -8.96 2.36
N LEU A 106 -1.09 -7.63 2.29
CA LEU A 106 -1.38 -6.78 3.45
C LEU A 106 -2.70 -7.16 4.11
N LEU A 107 -3.77 -7.37 3.33
CA LEU A 107 -5.06 -7.80 3.89
C LEU A 107 -4.95 -9.13 4.63
N LYS A 108 -4.20 -10.10 4.08
CA LYS A 108 -3.96 -11.39 4.74
C LYS A 108 -3.20 -11.22 6.05
N GLU A 109 -2.15 -10.42 6.05
CA GLU A 109 -1.27 -10.26 7.22
C GLU A 109 -1.87 -9.34 8.29
N MET A 110 -2.66 -8.34 7.92
CA MET A 110 -3.44 -7.50 8.85
C MET A 110 -4.40 -8.35 9.69
N ASN A 111 -5.06 -9.33 9.06
CA ASN A 111 -5.95 -10.25 9.77
C ASN A 111 -5.19 -11.26 10.66
N ARG A 112 -3.93 -11.58 10.36
CA ARG A 112 -3.13 -12.47 11.20
C ARG A 112 -2.50 -11.75 12.40
N ASN A 113 -1.86 -10.61 12.15
CA ASN A 113 -1.09 -9.89 13.17
C ASN A 113 -1.18 -8.37 12.93
N ALA A 114 -2.34 -7.81 13.27
CA ALA A 114 -2.61 -6.37 13.16
C ALA A 114 -1.56 -5.52 13.90
N ASN A 115 -1.12 -5.94 15.08
CA ASN A 115 -0.13 -5.21 15.88
C ASN A 115 1.22 -5.07 15.17
N PHE A 116 1.67 -6.14 14.51
CA PHE A 116 2.91 -6.09 13.74
C PHE A 116 2.81 -5.15 12.54
N ILE A 117 1.69 -5.16 11.82
CA ILE A 117 1.46 -4.22 10.71
C ILE A 117 1.34 -2.78 11.22
N ALA A 118 0.64 -2.55 12.33
CA ALA A 118 0.53 -1.25 12.97
C ALA A 118 1.93 -0.72 13.37
N ASN A 119 2.78 -1.56 13.97
CA ASN A 119 4.14 -1.17 14.31
C ASN A 119 4.96 -0.77 13.08
N ILE A 120 4.87 -1.52 11.97
CA ILE A 120 5.54 -1.14 10.72
C ILE A 120 5.02 0.21 10.22
N ILE A 121 3.71 0.41 10.20
CA ILE A 121 3.08 1.68 9.77
C ILE A 121 3.59 2.84 10.64
N HIS A 122 3.65 2.66 11.96
CA HIS A 122 4.15 3.66 12.91
C HIS A 122 5.65 3.92 12.76
N GLU A 123 6.49 2.89 12.65
CA GLU A 123 7.95 2.99 12.48
C GLU A 123 8.33 3.77 11.21
N HIS A 124 7.51 3.66 10.15
CA HIS A 124 7.74 4.35 8.89
C HIS A 124 7.13 5.75 8.84
N GLY A 125 6.70 6.23 10.00
CA GLY A 125 6.33 7.62 10.21
C GLY A 125 4.93 7.94 9.72
N VAL A 126 4.04 6.96 9.50
CA VAL A 126 2.63 7.21 9.18
C VAL A 126 1.96 7.94 10.33
N LYS A 127 1.67 9.22 10.12
CA LYS A 127 1.06 10.10 11.13
C LYS A 127 -0.42 10.28 10.85
N LEU A 128 -1.21 9.27 11.20
CA LEU A 128 -2.67 9.34 11.09
C LEU A 128 -3.25 10.55 11.83
N ASN A 129 -2.61 10.96 12.93
CA ASN A 129 -3.01 12.16 13.67
C ASN A 129 -2.92 13.44 12.83
N GLU A 130 -1.92 13.58 11.94
CA GLU A 130 -1.82 14.75 11.04
C GLU A 130 -2.97 14.75 10.03
N VAL A 131 -3.30 13.59 9.46
CA VAL A 131 -4.45 13.42 8.56
C VAL A 131 -5.76 13.76 9.26
N PHE A 132 -5.99 13.23 10.47
CA PHE A 132 -7.20 13.52 11.23
C PHE A 132 -7.28 14.97 11.65
N SER A 133 -6.17 15.59 12.04
CA SER A 133 -6.14 17.02 12.38
C SER A 133 -6.48 17.89 11.18
N MET A 134 -5.96 17.54 9.99
CA MET A 134 -6.28 18.23 8.74
C MET A 134 -7.77 18.10 8.41
N LEU A 135 -8.34 16.90 8.47
CA LEU A 135 -9.77 16.69 8.20
C LEU A 135 -10.66 17.45 9.19
N THR A 136 -10.33 17.44 10.48
CA THR A 136 -11.06 18.20 11.50
C THR A 136 -11.01 19.70 11.23
N LYS A 137 -9.85 20.23 10.80
CA LYS A 137 -9.72 21.64 10.43
C LYS A 137 -10.66 22.00 9.27
N GLU A 138 -10.68 21.21 8.20
CA GLU A 138 -11.58 21.42 7.05
C GLU A 138 -13.07 21.35 7.46
N MET A 139 -13.42 20.53 8.46
CA MET A 139 -14.77 20.47 9.02
C MET A 139 -15.14 21.71 9.83
N ASP A 140 -14.20 22.27 10.58
CA ASP A 140 -14.41 23.46 11.41
C ASP A 140 -14.46 24.74 10.57
N GLU A 141 -13.72 24.78 9.46
CA GLU A 141 -13.80 25.84 8.45
C GLU A 141 -15.06 25.75 7.56
N GLY A 142 -15.79 24.63 7.64
CA GLY A 142 -17.03 24.42 6.89
C GLY A 142 -16.84 24.00 5.43
N ASN A 143 -15.61 23.64 5.03
CA ASN A 143 -15.31 23.14 3.67
C ASN A 143 -15.89 21.73 3.46
N ILE A 144 -15.94 20.91 4.52
CA ILE A 144 -16.52 19.56 4.50
C ILE A 144 -17.49 19.35 5.67
N ARG A 145 -18.40 18.39 5.52
CA ARG A 145 -19.38 18.01 6.54
C ARG A 145 -18.71 17.49 7.81
N LYS A 146 -19.25 17.89 8.97
CA LYS A 146 -18.84 17.34 10.27
C LYS A 146 -19.22 15.86 10.36
N MET A 147 -18.22 15.01 10.53
CA MET A 147 -18.36 13.57 10.70
C MET A 147 -17.12 13.00 11.38
N ASP A 148 -17.11 11.69 11.65
CA ASP A 148 -15.91 11.03 12.12
C ASP A 148 -14.84 11.00 10.99
N PRO A 149 -13.64 11.57 11.18
CA PRO A 149 -12.60 11.56 10.14
C PRO A 149 -12.12 10.14 9.78
N ARG A 150 -12.33 9.16 10.66
CA ARG A 150 -12.03 7.75 10.39
C ARG A 150 -12.90 7.19 9.29
N GLU A 151 -14.16 7.61 9.20
CA GLU A 151 -15.09 7.19 8.13
C GLU A 151 -14.60 7.64 6.76
N ILE A 152 -14.12 8.89 6.64
CA ILE A 152 -13.58 9.42 5.38
C ILE A 152 -12.35 8.59 4.96
N LEU A 153 -11.41 8.39 5.89
CA LEU A 153 -10.17 7.68 5.59
C LEU A 153 -10.42 6.20 5.24
N ILE A 154 -11.26 5.49 6.01
CA ILE A 154 -11.58 4.08 5.76
C ILE A 154 -12.30 3.92 4.43
N ASN A 155 -13.26 4.79 4.09
CA ASN A 155 -13.95 4.74 2.80
C ASN A 155 -12.99 4.99 1.64
N LEU A 156 -12.15 6.01 1.75
CA LEU A 156 -11.15 6.35 0.73
C LEU A 156 -10.19 5.18 0.47
N LEU A 157 -9.64 4.58 1.53
CA LEU A 157 -8.77 3.40 1.43
C LEU A 157 -9.51 2.19 0.86
N SER A 158 -10.73 1.92 1.33
CA SER A 158 -11.53 0.77 0.89
C SER A 158 -11.85 0.82 -0.60
N LEU A 159 -12.29 1.99 -1.10
CA LEU A 159 -12.65 2.18 -2.50
C LEU A 159 -11.47 2.05 -3.47
N CYS A 160 -10.25 2.30 -2.97
CA CYS A 160 -9.00 2.11 -3.73
C CYS A 160 -8.47 0.68 -3.64
N ILE A 161 -8.35 0.12 -2.42
CA ILE A 161 -7.69 -1.18 -2.17
C ILE A 161 -8.54 -2.33 -2.68
N PHE A 162 -9.84 -2.35 -2.36
CA PHE A 162 -10.70 -3.50 -2.60
C PHE A 162 -10.66 -4.03 -4.05
N PRO A 163 -10.87 -3.22 -5.11
CA PRO A 163 -10.87 -3.73 -6.48
C PRO A 163 -9.52 -4.31 -6.90
N ILE A 164 -8.41 -3.78 -6.38
CA ILE A 164 -7.06 -4.24 -6.69
C ILE A 164 -6.70 -5.50 -5.91
N ALA A 165 -7.01 -5.54 -4.61
CA ALA A 165 -6.74 -6.68 -3.75
C ALA A 165 -7.56 -7.92 -4.12
N THR A 166 -8.76 -7.70 -4.69
CA THR A 166 -9.67 -8.76 -5.16
C THR A 166 -9.64 -8.92 -6.69
N LYS A 167 -8.58 -8.42 -7.35
CA LYS A 167 -8.44 -8.45 -8.82
C LYS A 167 -8.87 -9.76 -9.48
N PRO A 168 -8.42 -10.97 -9.05
CA PRO A 168 -8.83 -12.21 -9.71
C PRO A 168 -10.35 -12.41 -9.73
N LEU A 169 -11.03 -12.08 -8.62
CA LEU A 169 -12.48 -12.18 -8.52
C LEU A 169 -13.16 -11.14 -9.42
N ILE A 170 -12.73 -9.87 -9.32
CA ILE A 170 -13.35 -8.78 -10.07
C ILE A 170 -13.18 -8.99 -11.58
N THR A 171 -11.98 -9.31 -12.04
CA THR A 171 -11.69 -9.58 -13.46
C THR A 171 -12.49 -10.76 -13.99
N THR A 172 -12.69 -11.82 -13.19
CA THR A 172 -13.49 -12.98 -13.60
C THR A 172 -14.98 -12.66 -13.65
N MET A 173 -15.54 -12.05 -12.60
CA MET A 173 -16.99 -11.89 -12.46
C MET A 173 -17.56 -10.71 -13.25
N PHE A 174 -16.81 -9.62 -13.41
CA PHE A 174 -17.33 -8.36 -13.97
C PHE A 174 -16.73 -8.00 -15.33
N PHE A 175 -15.66 -8.68 -15.74
CA PHE A 175 -14.94 -8.38 -16.98
C PHE A 175 -14.68 -9.61 -17.85
N GLU A 176 -15.29 -10.77 -17.56
CA GLU A 176 -15.13 -12.01 -18.36
C GLU A 176 -13.66 -12.40 -18.61
N ASN A 177 -12.78 -12.14 -17.63
CA ASN A 177 -11.33 -12.29 -17.72
C ASN A 177 -10.58 -11.30 -18.64
N ASP A 178 -11.22 -10.25 -19.15
CA ASP A 178 -10.58 -9.18 -19.89
C ASP A 178 -9.71 -8.31 -18.97
N LYS A 179 -8.40 -8.55 -19.04
CA LYS A 179 -7.39 -7.83 -18.26
C LYS A 179 -7.16 -6.40 -18.74
N VAL A 180 -7.42 -6.10 -20.02
CA VAL A 180 -7.24 -4.77 -20.60
C VAL A 180 -8.38 -3.88 -20.14
N ALA A 181 -9.62 -4.35 -20.26
CA ALA A 181 -10.80 -3.65 -19.75
C ALA A 181 -10.71 -3.41 -18.24
N TYR A 182 -10.29 -4.42 -17.46
CA TYR A 182 -10.05 -4.25 -16.02
C TYR A 182 -9.00 -3.18 -15.73
N LYS A 183 -7.89 -3.14 -16.49
CA LYS A 183 -6.85 -2.13 -16.28
C LYS A 183 -7.39 -0.73 -16.54
N GLN A 184 -8.14 -0.54 -17.63
CA GLN A 184 -8.79 0.73 -17.94
C GLN A 184 -9.76 1.15 -16.84
N PHE A 185 -10.57 0.21 -16.33
CA PHE A 185 -11.47 0.46 -15.20
C PHE A 185 -10.73 0.99 -13.96
N ILE A 186 -9.55 0.46 -13.63
CA ILE A 186 -8.76 0.96 -12.48
C ILE A 186 -8.21 2.38 -12.74
N GLU A 187 -7.83 2.71 -13.98
CA GLU A 187 -7.42 4.08 -14.32
C GLU A 187 -8.60 5.07 -14.18
N ASP A 188 -9.75 4.74 -14.77
CA ASP A 188 -10.95 5.58 -14.70
C ASP A 188 -11.44 5.74 -13.25
N ARG A 189 -11.22 4.71 -12.43
CA ARG A 189 -11.58 4.70 -11.02
C ARG A 189 -10.87 5.77 -10.20
N LYS A 190 -9.70 6.25 -10.60
CA LYS A 190 -9.05 7.39 -9.93
C LYS A 190 -9.96 8.62 -9.90
N LYS A 191 -10.59 8.90 -11.04
CA LYS A 191 -11.58 9.98 -11.17
C LYS A 191 -12.86 9.64 -10.41
N THR A 192 -13.43 8.46 -10.63
CA THR A 192 -14.72 8.08 -10.02
C THR A 192 -14.67 8.05 -8.49
N VAL A 193 -13.60 7.53 -7.89
CA VAL A 193 -13.45 7.50 -6.42
C VAL A 193 -13.28 8.91 -5.85
N THR A 194 -12.48 9.74 -6.52
CA THR A 194 -12.30 11.15 -6.14
C THR A 194 -13.63 11.88 -6.13
N GLU A 195 -14.41 11.79 -7.21
CA GLU A 195 -15.73 12.41 -7.33
C GLU A 195 -16.70 11.84 -6.29
N PHE A 196 -16.71 10.52 -6.07
CA PHE A 196 -17.57 9.87 -5.09
C PHE A 196 -17.31 10.39 -3.68
N ILE A 197 -16.03 10.45 -3.27
CA ILE A 197 -15.65 10.93 -1.94
C ILE A 197 -15.97 12.42 -1.78
N ILE A 198 -15.58 13.27 -2.75
CA ILE A 198 -15.85 14.71 -2.71
C ILE A 198 -17.34 14.98 -2.58
N ASN A 199 -18.18 14.35 -3.42
CA ASN A 199 -19.63 14.51 -3.36
C ASN A 199 -20.24 14.01 -2.04
N SER A 200 -19.56 13.09 -1.35
CA SER A 200 -20.01 12.55 -0.05
C SER A 200 -19.61 13.38 1.16
N ILE A 201 -18.64 14.30 1.04
CA ILE A 201 -18.15 15.10 2.18
C ILE A 201 -18.22 16.60 1.98
N VAL A 202 -17.92 17.14 0.79
CA VAL A 202 -17.84 18.59 0.54
C VAL A 202 -19.22 19.23 0.64
N ILE A 203 -19.28 20.41 1.25
CA ILE A 203 -20.49 21.23 1.34
C ILE A 203 -20.50 22.16 0.12
N LYS A 204 -21.59 22.16 -0.65
CA LYS A 204 -21.79 23.06 -1.79
C LYS A 204 -22.41 24.38 -1.34
#